data_AF-A0A9D0C8L0-F1
#
_entry.id   AF-A0A9D0C8L0-F1
#
_cell.length_a   1.000
_cell.length_b   1.000
_cell.length_c   1.000
_cell.angle_alpha   90.00
_cell.angle_beta   90.00
_cell.angle_gamma   90.00
#
_symmetry.space_group_name_H-M   'P 1'
#
loop_
_entity.id
_entity.type
_entity.pdbx_description
1 polymer ?
#
loop_
_entity_poly.entity_id
_entity_poly.type
_entity_poly.pdbx_seq_one_letter_code
_entity_poly.pdbx_strand_id
1 'polypeptide(L)' 'GGMAAEPAAAVVVEGASMEDAASALVNLGYPQATAWQALRSVQQRDPEAAAAMRVEELIREALRALA' A
#
# COMPACT_ATOMS: atom_id res chain seq x y z
N GLY A 1 -30.89 18.70 -17.19
CA GLY A 1 -29.77 18.80 -16.25
C GLY A 1 -30.17 18.10 -14.98
N GLY A 2 -29.33 17.36 -14.28
CA GLY A 2 -27.91 17.10 -14.48
C GLY A 2 -27.50 15.96 -13.54
N MET A 3 -26.41 15.31 -13.92
CA MET A 3 -25.60 14.33 -13.18
C MET A 3 -26.33 13.14 -12.56
N ALA A 4 -26.31 12.02 -13.30
CA ALA A 4 -26.29 10.71 -12.70
C ALA A 4 -25.15 10.66 -11.67
N ALA A 5 -25.47 10.35 -10.41
CA ALA A 5 -24.47 10.03 -9.42
C ALA A 5 -23.83 8.70 -9.80
N GLU A 6 -22.62 8.75 -10.33
CA GLU A 6 -21.82 7.57 -10.61
C GLU A 6 -21.60 6.79 -9.30
N PRO A 7 -21.72 5.45 -9.31
CA PRO A 7 -21.37 4.65 -8.16
C PRO A 7 -19.86 4.80 -7.97
N ALA A 8 -19.46 5.55 -6.94
CA ALA A 8 -18.06 5.66 -6.53
C ALA A 8 -17.57 4.23 -6.26
N ALA A 9 -16.71 3.80 -7.18
CA ALA A 9 -16.23 2.46 -7.29
C ALA A 9 -15.69 1.96 -5.94
N ALA A 10 -16.36 0.97 -5.37
CA ALA A 10 -15.72 0.01 -4.47
C ALA A 10 -14.78 -0.88 -5.32
N VAL A 11 -13.80 -0.26 -5.99
CA VAL A 11 -12.71 -0.97 -6.63
C VAL A 11 -11.78 -1.41 -5.52
N VAL A 12 -11.87 -2.70 -5.22
CA VAL A 12 -10.88 -3.55 -4.57
C VAL A 12 -9.55 -2.83 -4.36
N VAL A 13 -9.39 -2.29 -3.15
CA VAL A 13 -8.31 -1.39 -2.69
C VAL A 13 -7.06 -2.20 -2.30
N GLU A 14 -6.88 -3.41 -2.84
CA GLU A 14 -5.73 -4.25 -2.50
C GLU A 14 -4.46 -3.76 -3.21
N GLY A 15 -4.57 -3.35 -4.49
CA GLY A 15 -3.45 -2.76 -5.23
C GLY A 15 -3.12 -1.33 -4.81
N ALA A 16 -4.16 -0.51 -4.63
CA ALA A 16 -4.01 0.90 -4.26
C ALA A 16 -3.26 1.07 -2.93
N SER A 17 -3.53 0.19 -1.95
CA SER A 17 -2.88 0.29 -0.64
C SER A 17 -1.36 0.10 -0.69
N MET A 18 -0.87 -0.76 -1.57
CA MET A 18 0.57 -0.98 -1.75
C MET A 18 1.23 0.12 -2.55
N GLU A 19 0.57 0.64 -3.58
CA GLU A 19 1.07 1.76 -4.38
C GLU A 19 1.15 3.05 -3.56
N ASP A 20 0.14 3.31 -2.73
CA ASP A 20 0.11 4.44 -1.79
C ASP A 20 1.20 4.29 -0.73
N ALA A 21 1.38 3.10 -0.17
CA ALA A 21 2.44 2.82 0.80
C ALA A 21 3.84 2.98 0.18
N ALA A 22 4.05 2.51 -1.05
CA ALA A 22 5.32 2.65 -1.76
C ALA A 22 5.64 4.13 -2.01
N SER A 23 4.64 4.91 -2.43
CA SER A 23 4.78 6.34 -2.65
C SER A 23 5.09 7.09 -1.37
N ALA A 24 4.44 6.74 -0.26
CA ALA A 24 4.74 7.31 1.05
C ALA A 24 6.18 7.02 1.50
N LEU A 25 6.66 5.77 1.34
CA LEU A 25 8.04 5.40 1.66
C LEU A 25 9.05 6.18 0.81
N VAL A 26 8.76 6.37 -0.49
CA VAL A 26 9.61 7.20 -1.35
C VAL A 26 9.63 8.65 -0.88
N ASN A 27 8.48 9.20 -0.50
CA ASN A 27 8.38 10.56 0.06
C ASN A 27 9.09 10.71 1.41
N LEU A 28 9.24 9.61 2.18
CA LEU A 28 10.04 9.57 3.41
C LEU A 28 11.56 9.53 3.15
N GLY A 29 11.98 9.36 1.89
CA GLY A 29 13.39 9.35 1.48
C GLY A 29 13.97 7.97 1.19
N TYR A 30 13.15 6.91 1.20
CA TYR A 30 13.61 5.58 0.81
C TYR A 30 13.66 5.45 -0.72
N PRO A 31 14.69 4.78 -1.29
CA PRO A 31 14.72 4.51 -2.72
C PRO A 31 13.50 3.68 -3.15
N GLN A 32 12.95 3.96 -4.33
CA GLN A 32 11.75 3.27 -4.82
C GLN A 32 11.92 1.74 -4.85
N ALA A 33 13.08 1.25 -5.28
CA ALA A 33 13.38 -0.18 -5.26
C ALA A 33 13.34 -0.77 -3.84
N THR A 34 13.86 -0.04 -2.84
CA THR A 34 13.87 -0.45 -1.42
C THR A 34 12.46 -0.43 -0.84
N ALA A 35 11.65 0.58 -1.13
CA ALA A 35 10.26 0.66 -0.71
C ALA A 35 9.44 -0.55 -1.20
N TRP A 36 9.54 -0.87 -2.50
CA TRP A 36 8.85 -2.02 -3.08
C TRP A 36 9.37 -3.35 -2.54
N GLN A 37 10.67 -3.48 -2.30
CA GLN A 37 11.26 -4.68 -1.70
C GLN A 37 10.71 -4.92 -0.29
N ALA A 38 10.62 -3.87 0.52
CA ALA A 38 10.06 -3.94 1.87
C ALA A 38 8.59 -4.37 1.86
N LEU A 39 7.76 -3.72 1.05
CA LEU A 39 6.33 -4.06 0.92
C LEU A 39 6.11 -5.49 0.41
N ARG A 40 6.92 -5.93 -0.56
CA ARG A 40 6.89 -7.31 -1.03
C ARG A 40 7.33 -8.30 0.06
N SER A 41 8.22 -7.89 0.96
CA SER A 41 8.60 -8.73 2.10
C SER A 41 7.47 -8.88 3.11
N VAL A 42 6.69 -7.82 3.34
CA VAL A 42 5.45 -7.88 4.14
C VAL A 42 4.43 -8.80 3.49
N GLN A 43 4.19 -8.64 2.18
CA GLN A 43 3.24 -9.48 1.43
C GLN A 43 3.65 -10.96 1.41
N GLN A 44 4.95 -11.26 1.31
CA GLN A 44 5.45 -12.65 1.31
C GLN A 44 5.37 -13.31 2.69
N ARG A 45 5.45 -12.54 3.77
CA ARG A 45 5.33 -13.07 5.14
C ARG A 45 3.91 -13.52 5.42
N ASP A 46 2.93 -12.69 5.06
CA ASP A 46 1.52 -12.99 5.29
C ASP A 46 0.66 -12.24 4.26
N PRO A 47 0.31 -12.90 3.13
CA PRO A 47 -0.39 -12.23 2.03
C PRO A 47 -1.83 -11.86 2.40
N GLU A 48 -2.50 -12.67 3.23
CA GLU A 48 -3.86 -12.40 3.69
C GLU A 48 -3.89 -11.23 4.67
N ALA A 49 -2.95 -11.17 5.61
CA ALA A 49 -2.82 -10.03 6.51
C ALA A 49 -2.43 -8.76 5.75
N ALA A 50 -1.48 -8.84 4.81
CA ALA A 50 -1.04 -7.68 4.02
C ALA A 50 -2.16 -7.10 3.15
N ALA A 51 -3.05 -7.95 2.60
CA ALA A 51 -4.22 -7.52 1.86
C ALA A 51 -5.28 -6.82 2.75
N ALA A 52 -5.38 -7.22 4.02
CA ALA A 52 -6.29 -6.62 4.99
C ALA A 52 -5.70 -5.38 5.70
N MET A 53 -4.39 -5.12 5.57
CA MET A 53 -3.71 -3.99 6.20
C MET A 53 -4.07 -2.66 5.53
N ARG A 54 -4.27 -1.62 6.33
CA ARG A 54 -4.35 -0.24 5.84
C ARG A 54 -2.97 0.22 5.38
N VAL A 55 -2.95 1.23 4.50
CA VAL A 55 -1.72 1.90 4.02
C VAL A 55 -0.75 2.25 5.16
N GLU A 56 -1.24 2.83 6.26
CA GLU A 56 -0.40 3.16 7.42
C GLU A 56 0.24 1.94 8.08
N GLU A 57 -0.47 0.81 8.17
CA GLU A 57 0.07 -0.44 8.71
C GLU A 57 1.11 -1.02 7.75
N LEU A 58 0.83 -1.02 6.45
CA LEU A 58 1.80 -1.47 5.42
C LEU A 58 3.10 -0.66 5.48
N ILE A 59 3.01 0.66 5.65
CA ILE A 59 4.19 1.53 5.81
C ILE A 59 4.94 1.14 7.09
N ARG A 60 4.26 1.01 8.23
CA ARG A 60 4.89 0.60 9.50
C ARG A 60 5.61 -0.73 9.36
N GLU A 61 4.98 -1.72 8.76
CA GLU A 61 5.54 -3.06 8.64
C GLU A 61 6.67 -3.12 7.61
N ALA A 62 6.57 -2.35 6.53
CA ALA A 62 7.66 -2.18 5.58
C ALA A 62 8.89 -1.52 6.24
N LEU A 63 8.69 -0.49 7.06
CA LEU A 63 9.78 0.15 7.81
C LEU A 63 10.43 -0.82 8.81
N ARG A 64 9.63 -1.67 9.49
CA ARG A 64 10.16 -2.73 10.35
C ARG A 64 10.96 -3.78 9.57
N ALA A 65 10.60 -4.05 8.32
CA ALA A 65 11.34 -4.97 7.46
C ALA A 65 12.67 -4.39 6.95
N LEU A 66 12.85 -3.06 6.99
CA LEU A 66 14.06 -2.36 6.56
C LEU A 66 15.07 -2.10 7.69
N ALA A 67 14.63 -2.20 8.95
CA ALA A 67 15.46 -2.04 10.14
C ALA A 67 16.14 -3.36 10.53
#